data_AF-A0A6C0H554-F1
#
_entry.id   AF-A0A6C0H554-F1
#
_cell.length_a   1.000
_cell.length_b   1.000
_cell.length_c   1.000
_cell.angle_alpha   90.00
_cell.angle_beta   90.00
_cell.angle_gamma   90.00
#
_symmetry.space_group_name_H-M   'P 1'
#
loop_
_entity.id
_entity.type
_entity.pdbx_description
1 polymer ?
#
loop_
_entity_poly.entity_id
_entity_poly.type
_entity_poly.pdbx_seq_one_letter_code
_entity_poly.pdbx_strand_id
1 'polypeptide(L)'
;MRNLQTIDAKHVSSDCDNDALDADAIGDYYNLYMYIHNSDEGDVNVELKNMYKESSKNNNELVDKYLACCASEDDEDKDAITYCYNSGFDLFCPTNIECTHINKYMLDHNISCSMTYQGRFVGYYLYVRSSTPIKTPLRLSNNVGIIDSGYRGNIKGCFDIIDTKSNFNFEKGNRYMQLCPPDIGKPMKVHIVDAFHNLGKKNNRNCDGFGSSGN
;
A
#
# COMPACT_ATOMS: atom_id res chain seq x y z
N MET A 1 32.46 55.68 7.22
CA MET A 1 30.99 55.67 7.41
C MET A 1 30.43 54.53 6.60
N ARG A 2 29.83 53.55 7.26
CA ARG A 2 29.15 52.41 6.62
C ARG A 2 27.79 52.91 6.13
N ASN A 3 27.49 52.76 4.85
CA ASN A 3 26.12 52.82 4.35
C ASN A 3 25.76 51.44 3.81
N LEU A 4 24.86 50.77 4.53
CA LEU A 4 24.12 49.60 4.06
C LEU A 4 23.20 50.05 2.92
N GLN A 5 23.32 49.42 1.75
CA GLN A 5 22.23 49.39 0.78
C GLN A 5 21.40 48.14 1.03
N THR A 6 20.15 48.37 1.41
CA THR A 6 19.06 47.40 1.52
C THR A 6 18.75 46.84 0.14
N ILE A 7 18.83 45.52 0.01
CA ILE A 7 18.37 44.79 -1.18
C ILE A 7 16.92 44.39 -0.92
N ASP A 8 16.00 44.96 -1.68
CA ASP A 8 14.58 44.60 -1.71
C ASP A 8 14.41 43.14 -2.16
N ALA A 9 13.85 42.31 -1.28
CA ALA A 9 13.38 40.99 -1.61
C ALA A 9 12.13 41.10 -2.48
N LYS A 10 12.30 40.94 -3.80
CA LYS A 10 11.17 40.73 -4.71
C LYS A 10 10.51 39.39 -4.37
N HIS A 11 9.28 39.49 -3.89
CA HIS A 11 8.32 38.42 -3.72
C HIS A 11 8.06 37.78 -5.10
N VAL A 12 8.65 36.61 -5.34
CA VAL A 12 8.27 35.73 -6.45
C VAL A 12 7.34 34.69 -5.85
N SER A 13 6.05 34.86 -6.12
CA SER A 13 5.03 33.85 -5.89
C SER A 13 5.28 32.68 -6.84
N SER A 14 5.83 31.58 -6.31
CA SER A 14 5.69 30.28 -6.94
C SER A 14 4.49 29.59 -6.30
N ASP A 15 3.35 29.66 -6.97
CA ASP A 15 2.23 28.76 -6.73
C ASP A 15 2.72 27.34 -7.03
N CYS A 16 3.24 26.68 -5.99
CA CYS A 16 3.37 25.24 -5.95
C CYS A 16 2.18 24.74 -5.15
N ASP A 17 1.25 24.08 -5.84
CA ASP A 17 0.16 23.35 -5.22
C ASP A 17 0.72 22.48 -4.09
N ASN A 18 0.33 22.83 -2.87
CA ASN A 18 0.65 22.08 -1.66
C ASN A 18 -0.19 20.80 -1.67
N ASP A 19 0.23 19.78 -2.43
CA ASP A 19 -0.13 18.39 -2.18
C ASP A 19 0.72 17.84 -1.01
N ALA A 20 0.83 18.63 0.07
CA ALA A 20 1.32 18.12 1.32
C ALA A 20 0.32 17.05 1.77
N LEU A 21 0.82 15.83 2.01
CA LEU A 21 0.11 14.77 2.73
C LEU A 21 -0.77 15.41 3.80
N ASP A 22 -2.08 15.16 3.73
CA ASP A 22 -3.05 15.66 4.71
C ASP A 22 -2.76 15.00 6.06
N ALA A 23 -1.74 15.54 6.73
CA ALA A 23 -1.22 15.07 8.01
C ALA A 23 -2.22 15.33 9.14
N ASP A 24 -3.32 16.03 8.82
CA ASP A 24 -4.40 16.42 9.70
C ASP A 24 -5.70 15.61 9.49
N ALA A 25 -5.64 14.46 8.79
CA ALA A 25 -6.75 13.50 8.76
C ALA A 25 -6.92 12.84 10.16
N ILE A 26 -7.59 13.56 11.07
CA ILE A 26 -7.96 13.15 12.43
C ILE A 26 -9.19 12.22 12.34
N GLY A 27 -9.00 11.03 11.77
CA GLY A 27 -10.01 9.98 11.77
C GLY A 27 -9.46 8.71 12.41
N ASP A 28 -10.34 7.89 12.98
CA ASP A 28 -9.95 6.59 13.54
C ASP A 28 -9.80 5.52 12.44
N TYR A 29 -8.92 5.80 11.48
CA TYR A 29 -8.63 4.94 10.35
C TYR A 29 -7.18 5.11 9.87
N TYR A 30 -6.66 4.08 9.21
CA TYR A 30 -5.34 4.10 8.61
C TYR A 30 -5.37 4.69 7.19
N ASN A 31 -4.29 5.35 6.78
CA ASN A 31 -4.09 5.79 5.40
C ASN A 31 -2.93 5.03 4.79
N LEU A 32 -3.19 4.23 3.76
CA LEU A 32 -2.18 3.55 2.96
C LEU A 32 -1.92 4.34 1.68
N TYR A 33 -0.74 4.93 1.57
CA TYR A 33 -0.27 5.56 0.34
C TYR A 33 0.49 4.53 -0.49
N MET A 34 0.18 4.45 -1.78
CA MET A 34 0.73 3.46 -2.70
C MET A 34 1.22 4.12 -3.98
N TYR A 35 2.52 3.97 -4.25
CA TYR A 35 3.15 4.33 -5.50
C TYR A 35 3.33 3.08 -6.36
N ILE A 36 2.90 3.14 -7.61
CA ILE A 36 3.07 2.05 -8.58
C ILE A 36 4.28 2.39 -9.44
N HIS A 37 5.29 1.52 -9.45
CA HIS A 37 6.48 1.70 -10.27
C HIS A 37 6.15 1.43 -11.75
N ASN A 38 6.66 2.28 -12.63
CA ASN A 38 6.74 1.95 -14.05
C ASN A 38 7.67 0.73 -14.20
N SER A 39 7.30 -0.24 -15.04
CA SER A 39 8.21 -1.34 -15.39
C SER A 39 9.47 -0.79 -16.07
N ASP A 40 10.60 -1.48 -15.92
CA ASP A 40 11.88 -1.11 -16.54
C ASP A 40 11.87 -1.15 -18.09
N GLU A 41 10.76 -1.55 -18.70
CA GLU A 41 10.49 -1.43 -20.13
C GLU A 41 9.19 -0.62 -20.34
N GLY A 42 9.24 0.35 -21.26
CA GLY A 42 8.35 1.52 -21.35
C GLY A 42 6.84 1.29 -21.18
N ASP A 43 6.21 2.17 -20.40
CA ASP A 43 4.75 2.39 -20.29
C ASP A 43 3.84 1.20 -19.86
N VAL A 44 4.36 0.06 -19.42
CA VAL A 44 3.54 -1.17 -19.21
C VAL A 44 2.70 -1.18 -17.91
N ASN A 45 2.80 -0.20 -17.01
CA ASN A 45 2.06 -0.24 -15.73
C ASN A 45 0.78 0.63 -15.68
N VAL A 46 0.31 1.14 -16.81
CA VAL A 46 -0.96 1.90 -16.84
C VAL A 46 -2.14 1.03 -16.39
N GLU A 47 -2.19 -0.22 -16.84
CA GLU A 47 -3.27 -1.15 -16.51
C GLU A 47 -3.29 -1.47 -15.01
N LEU A 48 -2.15 -1.85 -14.42
CA LEU A 48 -2.09 -2.18 -13.00
C LEU A 48 -2.29 -0.92 -12.12
N LYS A 49 -1.82 0.27 -12.55
CA LYS A 49 -2.21 1.53 -11.90
C LYS A 49 -3.72 1.76 -11.93
N ASN A 50 -4.39 1.48 -13.05
CA ASN A 50 -5.86 1.59 -13.16
C ASN A 50 -6.58 0.57 -12.26
N MET A 51 -6.10 -0.68 -12.21
CA MET A 51 -6.65 -1.70 -11.31
C MET A 51 -6.57 -1.27 -9.85
N TYR A 52 -5.43 -0.70 -9.44
CA TYR A 52 -5.29 -0.17 -8.09
C TYR A 52 -6.14 1.06 -7.82
N LYS A 53 -6.29 1.99 -8.78
CA LYS A 53 -7.20 3.15 -8.65
C LYS A 53 -8.66 2.73 -8.48
N GLU A 54 -9.11 1.75 -9.24
CA GLU A 54 -10.48 1.22 -9.12
C GLU A 54 -10.67 0.50 -7.78
N SER A 55 -9.75 -0.40 -7.42
CA SER A 55 -9.80 -1.12 -6.15
C SER A 55 -9.75 -0.19 -4.94
N SER A 56 -8.91 0.86 -4.98
CA SER A 56 -8.83 1.85 -3.90
C SER A 56 -10.11 2.66 -3.77
N LYS A 57 -10.73 3.05 -4.90
CA LYS A 57 -12.03 3.75 -4.88
C LYS A 57 -13.10 2.91 -4.21
N ASN A 58 -13.27 1.65 -4.63
CA ASN A 58 -14.26 0.75 -4.06
C ASN A 58 -14.02 0.49 -2.57
N ASN A 59 -12.76 0.32 -2.17
CA ASN A 59 -12.40 0.17 -0.75
C ASN A 59 -12.76 1.42 0.05
N ASN A 60 -12.39 2.60 -0.43
CA ASN A 60 -12.62 3.85 0.28
C ASN A 60 -14.13 4.16 0.40
N GLU A 61 -14.93 3.86 -0.63
CA GLU A 61 -16.39 3.98 -0.55
C GLU A 61 -17.01 3.07 0.52
N LEU A 62 -16.50 1.85 0.71
CA LEU A 62 -16.94 0.96 1.80
C LEU A 62 -16.54 1.53 3.17
N VAL A 63 -15.33 2.05 3.29
CA VAL A 63 -14.84 2.69 4.53
C VAL A 63 -15.67 3.94 4.85
N ASP A 64 -16.00 4.77 3.86
CA ASP A 64 -16.81 5.97 4.06
C ASP A 64 -18.23 5.63 4.55
N LYS A 65 -18.86 4.61 3.96
CA LYS A 65 -20.17 4.12 4.42
C LYS A 65 -20.11 3.59 5.85
N TYR A 66 -19.06 2.85 6.19
CA TYR A 66 -18.82 2.36 7.55
C TYR A 66 -18.67 3.51 8.55
N LEU A 67 -17.79 4.48 8.25
CA LEU A 67 -17.54 5.62 9.14
C LEU A 67 -18.79 6.51 9.32
N ALA A 68 -19.55 6.74 8.25
CA ALA A 68 -20.81 7.48 8.32
C ALA A 68 -21.84 6.77 9.23
N CYS A 69 -21.94 5.44 9.12
CA CYS A 69 -22.81 4.62 9.98
C CYS A 69 -22.36 4.62 11.44
N CYS A 70 -21.06 4.70 11.73
CA CYS A 70 -20.56 4.80 13.11
C CYS A 70 -20.78 6.18 13.73
N ALA A 71 -20.92 7.23 12.91
CA ALA A 71 -21.09 8.61 13.37
C ALA A 71 -22.57 9.02 13.55
N SER A 72 -23.52 8.27 13.00
CA SER A 72 -24.95 8.53 13.18
C SER A 72 -25.40 8.19 14.61
N GLU A 73 -26.03 9.15 15.29
CA GLU A 73 -26.58 8.99 16.65
C GLU A 73 -28.02 8.43 16.65
N ASP A 74 -28.59 8.17 15.48
CA ASP A 74 -29.99 7.75 15.32
C ASP A 74 -30.17 6.25 15.63
N ASP A 75 -30.69 5.96 16.82
CA ASP A 75 -30.95 4.62 17.39
C ASP A 75 -32.23 3.93 16.83
N GLU A 76 -32.97 4.59 15.95
CA GLU A 76 -34.38 4.23 15.64
C GLU A 76 -34.58 3.13 14.60
N ASP A 77 -33.55 2.63 13.92
CA ASP A 77 -33.71 1.57 12.92
C ASP A 77 -32.72 0.42 13.15
N LYS A 78 -33.02 -0.43 14.14
CA LYS A 78 -32.20 -1.62 14.47
C LYS A 78 -32.27 -2.74 13.42
N ASP A 79 -33.04 -2.55 12.36
CA ASP A 79 -33.02 -3.35 11.13
C ASP A 79 -32.18 -2.70 10.01
N ALA A 80 -31.48 -1.59 10.29
CA ALA A 80 -30.63 -0.88 9.34
C ALA A 80 -29.41 -1.70 8.91
N ILE A 81 -29.09 -1.59 7.62
CA ILE A 81 -27.93 -2.23 6.97
C ILE A 81 -26.66 -1.90 7.76
N THR A 82 -26.06 -2.92 8.38
CA THR A 82 -24.71 -2.80 8.95
C THR A 82 -23.69 -2.78 7.81
N TYR A 83 -22.99 -1.66 7.66
CA TYR A 83 -21.87 -1.57 6.75
C TYR A 83 -20.63 -2.21 7.37
N CYS A 84 -19.88 -2.96 6.57
CA CYS A 84 -18.60 -3.57 6.96
C CYS A 84 -17.51 -3.04 6.03
N TYR A 85 -16.28 -3.00 6.54
CA TYR A 85 -15.08 -2.72 5.75
C TYR A 85 -14.20 -3.97 5.64
N ASN A 86 -13.29 -3.97 4.67
CA ASN A 86 -12.27 -5.01 4.56
C ASN A 86 -11.07 -4.68 5.45
N SER A 87 -10.64 -5.63 6.27
CA SER A 87 -9.45 -5.45 7.13
C SER A 87 -8.12 -5.42 6.38
N GLY A 88 -8.12 -5.74 5.08
CA GLY A 88 -6.92 -5.74 4.25
C GLY A 88 -7.20 -5.26 2.83
N PHE A 89 -6.15 -4.82 2.16
CA PHE A 89 -6.19 -4.39 0.77
C PHE A 89 -5.38 -5.35 -0.11
N ASP A 90 -6.07 -6.02 -1.02
CA ASP A 90 -5.48 -7.04 -1.88
C ASP A 90 -4.39 -6.46 -2.80
N LEU A 91 -3.34 -7.25 -3.03
CA LEU A 91 -2.26 -6.93 -3.96
C LEU A 91 -2.36 -7.75 -5.23
N PHE A 92 -2.26 -7.08 -6.38
CA PHE A 92 -2.31 -7.71 -7.69
C PHE A 92 -0.95 -8.28 -8.11
N CYS A 93 -0.98 -9.39 -8.83
CA CYS A 93 0.17 -9.85 -9.60
C CYS A 93 0.35 -8.95 -10.83
N PRO A 94 1.50 -8.28 -10.99
CA PRO A 94 1.67 -7.26 -12.03
C PRO A 94 1.74 -7.84 -13.45
N THR A 95 2.19 -9.09 -13.60
CA THR A 95 2.41 -9.76 -14.89
C THR A 95 2.20 -11.26 -14.77
N ASN A 96 2.03 -11.94 -15.90
CA ASN A 96 2.09 -13.40 -15.95
C ASN A 96 3.53 -13.86 -15.69
N ILE A 97 3.69 -14.90 -14.87
CA ILE A 97 5.00 -15.48 -14.52
C ILE A 97 4.86 -17.00 -14.56
N GLU A 98 5.68 -17.64 -15.38
CA GLU A 98 5.76 -19.10 -15.45
C GLU A 98 6.79 -19.61 -14.44
N CYS A 99 6.39 -20.55 -13.58
CA CYS A 99 7.27 -21.16 -12.59
C CYS A 99 7.42 -22.66 -12.89
N THR A 100 8.42 -22.99 -13.71
CA THR A 100 8.76 -24.37 -14.08
C THR A 100 9.87 -24.92 -13.20
N HIS A 101 9.63 -26.05 -12.51
CA HIS A 101 10.63 -26.72 -11.66
C HIS A 101 11.29 -25.83 -10.58
N ILE A 102 10.61 -24.76 -10.15
CA ILE A 102 11.05 -23.94 -9.03
C ILE A 102 10.21 -24.22 -7.79
N ASN A 103 10.86 -24.27 -6.63
CA ASN A 103 10.21 -24.52 -5.34
C ASN A 103 10.03 -23.25 -4.50
N LYS A 104 10.52 -22.12 -5.00
CA LYS A 104 10.47 -20.82 -4.35
C LYS A 104 10.45 -19.71 -5.38
N TYR A 105 9.60 -18.71 -5.18
CA TYR A 105 9.54 -17.54 -6.04
C TYR A 105 9.28 -16.27 -5.23
N MET A 106 10.01 -15.20 -5.54
CA MET A 106 9.80 -13.89 -4.95
C MET A 106 8.96 -13.04 -5.90
N LEU A 107 7.66 -12.92 -5.60
CA LEU A 107 6.75 -12.08 -6.36
C LEU A 107 6.98 -10.62 -5.99
N ASP A 108 7.49 -9.83 -6.94
CA ASP A 108 7.51 -8.36 -6.85
C ASP A 108 6.15 -7.81 -7.28
N HIS A 109 5.52 -6.99 -6.45
CA HIS A 109 4.24 -6.35 -6.79
C HIS A 109 4.41 -5.05 -7.59
N ASN A 110 5.64 -4.58 -7.80
CA ASN A 110 5.94 -3.30 -8.45
C ASN A 110 5.26 -2.11 -7.78
N ILE A 111 5.11 -2.16 -6.46
CA ILE A 111 4.57 -1.07 -5.65
C ILE A 111 5.48 -0.75 -4.48
N SER A 112 5.50 0.52 -4.08
CA SER A 112 6.05 0.97 -2.81
C SER A 112 4.95 1.64 -2.01
N CYS A 113 4.94 1.43 -0.70
CA CYS A 113 3.88 1.92 0.15
C CYS A 113 4.41 2.63 1.40
N SER A 114 3.53 3.41 2.01
CA SER A 114 3.68 3.91 3.37
C SER A 114 2.32 3.96 4.04
N MET A 115 2.26 3.66 5.33
CA MET A 115 1.02 3.76 6.09
C MET A 115 1.13 4.81 7.19
N THR A 116 0.06 5.59 7.38
CA THR A 116 -0.07 6.51 8.51
C THR A 116 -1.32 6.23 9.33
N TYR A 117 -1.26 6.59 10.61
CA TYR A 117 -2.38 6.64 11.53
C TYR A 117 -2.23 7.90 12.38
N GLN A 118 -3.26 8.74 12.43
CA GLN A 118 -3.22 10.04 13.13
C GLN A 118 -1.95 10.86 12.80
N GLY A 119 -1.65 10.98 11.50
CA GLY A 119 -0.49 11.72 10.99
C GLY A 119 0.88 11.06 11.20
N ARG A 120 0.97 9.89 11.86
CA ARG A 120 2.24 9.21 12.16
C ARG A 120 2.46 7.99 11.28
N PHE A 121 3.68 7.81 10.78
CA PHE A 121 4.04 6.58 10.06
C PHE A 121 4.03 5.37 11.00
N VAL A 122 3.37 4.30 10.56
CA VAL A 122 3.24 3.04 11.29
C VAL A 122 3.72 1.88 10.43
N GLY A 123 4.18 0.81 11.09
CA GLY A 123 4.43 -0.46 10.40
C GLY A 123 3.10 -1.09 9.98
N TYR A 124 3.16 -2.12 9.14
CA TYR A 124 1.96 -2.85 8.70
C TYR A 124 2.35 -4.26 8.25
N TYR A 125 1.34 -5.09 7.98
CA TYR A 125 1.54 -6.49 7.69
C TYR A 125 1.26 -6.82 6.23
N LEU A 126 2.05 -7.73 5.68
CA LEU A 126 1.77 -8.44 4.44
C LEU A 126 1.29 -9.84 4.78
N TYR A 127 0.03 -10.13 4.48
CA TYR A 127 -0.58 -11.43 4.69
C TYR A 127 -0.88 -12.12 3.37
N VAL A 128 -0.82 -13.45 3.39
CA VAL A 128 -1.44 -14.26 2.34
C VAL A 128 -2.98 -14.13 2.44
N ARG A 129 -3.67 -14.10 1.30
CA ARG A 129 -5.13 -14.19 1.30
C ARG A 129 -5.56 -15.61 1.68
N SER A 130 -6.66 -15.74 2.40
CA SER A 130 -7.18 -17.04 2.86
C SER A 130 -7.42 -18.03 1.72
N SER A 131 -7.81 -17.53 0.54
CA SER A 131 -8.04 -18.36 -0.63
C SER A 131 -6.77 -18.90 -1.29
N THR A 132 -5.62 -18.24 -1.09
CA THR A 132 -4.38 -18.57 -1.79
C THR A 132 -3.90 -19.99 -1.49
N PRO A 133 -3.71 -20.41 -0.22
CA PRO A 133 -3.27 -21.79 0.06
C PRO A 133 -4.32 -22.85 -0.28
N ILE A 134 -5.59 -22.47 -0.46
CA ILE A 134 -6.68 -23.39 -0.86
C ILE A 134 -6.67 -23.62 -2.37
N LYS A 135 -6.40 -22.58 -3.16
CA LYS A 135 -6.50 -22.60 -4.62
C LYS A 135 -5.16 -22.79 -5.33
N THR A 136 -4.05 -22.67 -4.61
CA THR A 136 -2.70 -22.67 -5.17
C THR A 136 -1.75 -23.45 -4.25
N PRO A 137 -0.62 -23.96 -4.76
CA PRO A 137 0.42 -24.58 -3.94
C PRO A 137 1.28 -23.57 -3.16
N LEU A 138 0.88 -22.30 -3.11
CA LEU A 138 1.70 -21.22 -2.55
C LEU A 138 1.56 -21.12 -1.03
N ARG A 139 2.71 -20.97 -0.36
CA ARG A 139 2.81 -20.58 1.05
C ARG A 139 3.79 -19.42 1.20
N LEU A 140 3.40 -18.37 1.90
CA LEU A 140 4.30 -17.25 2.20
C LEU A 140 5.43 -17.72 3.13
N SER A 141 6.68 -17.75 2.62
CA SER A 141 7.83 -18.40 3.28
C SER A 141 8.16 -17.82 4.64
N ASN A 142 7.95 -16.52 4.85
CA ASN A 142 8.18 -15.82 6.11
C ASN A 142 6.94 -15.76 7.01
N ASN A 143 5.88 -16.53 6.70
CA ASN A 143 4.57 -16.55 7.36
C ASN A 143 3.81 -15.21 7.29
N VAL A 144 4.34 -14.16 7.91
CA VAL A 144 3.80 -12.81 7.92
C VAL A 144 4.92 -11.85 7.54
N GLY A 145 4.71 -11.04 6.51
CA GLY A 145 5.65 -9.95 6.20
C GLY A 145 5.43 -8.79 7.17
N ILE A 146 6.49 -8.43 7.90
CA ILE A 146 6.50 -7.21 8.72
C ILE A 146 7.08 -6.10 7.84
N ILE A 147 6.29 -5.07 7.57
CA ILE A 147 6.75 -3.90 6.82
C ILE A 147 6.95 -2.76 7.81
N ASP A 148 8.21 -2.38 8.01
CA ASP A 148 8.56 -1.29 8.92
C ASP A 148 7.98 0.06 8.45
N SER A 149 7.65 0.93 9.39
CA SER A 149 7.09 2.27 9.12
C SER A 149 7.93 3.13 8.18
N GLY A 150 9.25 2.88 8.15
CA GLY A 150 10.21 3.56 7.31
C GLY A 150 10.55 2.86 5.99
N TYR A 151 10.05 1.66 5.73
CA TYR A 151 10.33 0.95 4.49
C TYR A 151 9.64 1.67 3.32
N ARG A 152 10.38 1.91 2.23
CA ARG A 152 9.89 2.52 0.99
C ARG A 152 10.33 1.73 -0.26
N GLY A 153 10.93 0.56 -0.07
CA GLY A 153 11.28 -0.32 -1.18
C GLY A 153 10.05 -0.97 -1.80
N ASN A 154 10.27 -1.86 -2.76
CA ASN A 154 9.19 -2.61 -3.38
C ASN A 154 8.58 -3.60 -2.38
N ILE A 155 7.25 -3.73 -2.38
CA ILE A 155 6.54 -4.76 -1.64
C ILE A 155 6.68 -6.07 -2.42
N LYS A 156 7.27 -7.08 -1.78
CA LYS A 156 7.48 -8.41 -2.36
C LYS A 156 7.02 -9.50 -1.40
N GLY A 157 6.51 -10.60 -1.93
CA GLY A 157 6.24 -11.81 -1.16
C GLY A 157 7.08 -12.97 -1.66
N CYS A 158 7.78 -13.62 -0.73
CA CYS A 158 8.53 -14.84 -1.02
C CYS A 158 7.62 -16.04 -0.78
N PHE A 159 7.27 -16.77 -1.83
CA PHE A 159 6.44 -17.97 -1.74
C PHE A 159 7.28 -19.23 -1.84
N ASP A 160 7.03 -20.18 -0.96
CA ASP A 160 7.31 -21.59 -1.22
C ASP A 160 6.21 -22.14 -2.15
N ILE A 161 6.62 -22.92 -3.15
CA ILE A 161 5.72 -23.67 -4.03
C ILE A 161 5.78 -25.13 -3.56
N ILE A 162 4.78 -25.54 -2.77
CA ILE A 162 4.84 -26.79 -2.00
C ILE A 162 4.69 -28.03 -2.89
N ASP A 163 3.80 -27.98 -3.90
CA ASP A 163 3.69 -29.03 -4.90
C ASP A 163 4.61 -28.73 -6.09
N THR A 164 5.86 -29.17 -5.99
CA THR A 164 6.89 -28.98 -7.03
C THR A 164 6.77 -29.97 -8.19
N LYS A 165 5.87 -30.96 -8.10
CA LYS A 165 5.65 -31.92 -9.19
C LYS A 165 4.84 -31.31 -10.33
N SER A 166 4.10 -30.25 -10.05
CA SER A 166 3.30 -29.50 -11.00
C SER A 166 3.94 -28.12 -11.25
N ASN A 167 3.96 -27.65 -12.50
CA ASN A 167 4.30 -26.26 -12.76
C ASN A 167 3.22 -25.36 -12.16
N PHE A 168 3.60 -24.19 -11.64
CA PHE A 168 2.66 -23.17 -11.17
C PHE A 168 2.86 -21.91 -11.99
N ASN A 169 1.77 -21.21 -12.33
CA ASN A 169 1.86 -19.94 -13.04
C ASN A 169 1.17 -18.87 -12.21
N PHE A 170 1.87 -17.76 -11.99
CA PHE A 170 1.20 -16.56 -11.51
C PHE A 170 0.52 -15.88 -12.71
N GLU A 171 -0.73 -15.52 -12.54
CA GLU A 171 -1.50 -14.85 -13.60
C GLU A 171 -1.64 -13.37 -13.22
N LYS A 172 -1.44 -12.49 -14.21
CA LYS A 172 -1.63 -11.05 -14.07
C LYS A 172 -3.02 -10.77 -13.50
N GLY A 173 -3.07 -9.86 -12.52
CA GLY A 173 -4.31 -9.44 -11.88
C GLY A 173 -4.86 -10.40 -10.83
N ASN A 174 -4.31 -11.61 -10.67
CA ASN A 174 -4.65 -12.44 -9.52
C ASN A 174 -4.15 -11.81 -8.23
N ARG A 175 -4.88 -12.10 -7.14
CA ARG A 175 -4.63 -11.53 -5.81
C ARG A 175 -4.25 -12.65 -4.87
N TYR A 176 -2.97 -12.70 -4.50
CA TYR A 176 -2.39 -13.75 -3.65
C TYR A 176 -2.13 -13.27 -2.22
N MET A 177 -1.88 -11.97 -2.05
CA MET A 177 -1.57 -11.34 -0.77
C MET A 177 -2.42 -10.08 -0.57
N GLN A 178 -2.40 -9.56 0.65
CA GLN A 178 -3.04 -8.32 1.04
C GLN A 178 -2.19 -7.59 2.08
N LEU A 179 -2.26 -6.26 2.07
CA LEU A 179 -1.70 -5.43 3.13
C LEU A 179 -2.76 -5.19 4.20
N CYS A 180 -2.41 -5.37 5.47
CA CYS A 180 -3.29 -5.13 6.61
C CYS A 180 -2.64 -4.11 7.56
N PRO A 181 -3.44 -3.21 8.17
CA PRO A 181 -2.94 -2.29 9.18
C PRO A 181 -2.50 -3.03 10.46
N PRO A 182 -1.77 -2.35 11.37
CA PRO A 182 -1.42 -2.87 12.70
C PRO A 182 -2.60 -3.40 13.50
N ASP A 183 -3.73 -2.70 13.40
CA ASP A 183 -4.98 -3.04 14.05
C ASP A 183 -6.06 -3.23 12.98
N ILE A 184 -6.35 -4.49 12.68
CA ILE A 184 -7.37 -4.90 11.71
C ILE A 184 -8.81 -4.59 12.15
N GLY A 185 -8.98 -4.18 13.42
CA GLY A 185 -10.23 -3.66 13.97
C GLY A 185 -10.50 -2.20 13.62
N LYS A 186 -9.62 -1.56 12.84
CA LYS A 186 -9.84 -0.23 12.27
C LYS A 186 -9.81 -0.26 10.74
N PRO A 187 -10.62 0.57 10.06
CA PRO A 187 -10.61 0.64 8.61
C PRO A 187 -9.34 1.29 8.06
N MET A 188 -9.10 1.08 6.78
CA MET A 188 -7.95 1.63 6.06
C MET A 188 -8.42 2.25 4.73
N LYS A 189 -8.13 3.54 4.53
CA LYS A 189 -8.24 4.19 3.23
C LYS A 189 -6.97 4.02 2.43
N VAL A 190 -7.09 3.90 1.11
CA VAL A 190 -5.98 3.68 0.18
C VAL A 190 -5.89 4.83 -0.81
N HIS A 191 -4.69 5.39 -0.96
CA HIS A 191 -4.40 6.55 -1.79
C HIS A 191 -3.32 6.19 -2.81
N ILE A 192 -3.69 6.22 -4.09
CA ILE A 192 -2.73 6.01 -5.18
C ILE A 192 -2.02 7.33 -5.47
N VAL A 193 -0.69 7.37 -5.32
CA VAL A 193 0.10 8.58 -5.51
C VAL A 193 0.82 8.57 -6.86
N ASP A 194 0.99 9.76 -7.44
CA ASP A 194 1.61 9.90 -8.77
C ASP A 194 3.14 9.96 -8.74
N ALA A 195 3.75 10.30 -7.59
CA ALA A 195 5.19 10.39 -7.44
C ALA A 195 5.69 9.68 -6.18
N PHE A 196 6.85 9.04 -6.27
CA PHE A 196 7.44 8.26 -5.17
C PHE A 196 7.67 9.10 -3.89
N HIS A 197 8.01 10.39 -4.04
CA HIS A 197 8.23 11.28 -2.89
C HIS A 197 6.95 11.58 -2.08
N ASN A 198 5.77 11.28 -2.64
CA ASN A 198 4.48 11.42 -1.95
C ASN A 198 4.25 10.31 -0.92
N LEU A 199 5.10 9.28 -0.83
CA LEU A 199 5.09 8.30 0.26
C LEU A 199 5.68 8.88 1.58
N GLY A 200 5.87 10.19 1.65
CA GLY A 200 6.52 10.90 2.74
C GLY A 200 8.01 11.14 2.50
N LYS A 201 8.55 12.16 3.17
CA LYS A 201 9.98 12.50 3.12
C LYS A 201 10.82 11.27 3.48
N LYS A 202 11.81 10.96 2.64
CA LYS A 202 12.84 9.94 2.90
C LYS A 202 13.34 10.10 4.34
N ASN A 203 13.05 9.12 5.20
CA ASN A 203 13.89 8.93 6.39
C ASN A 203 15.20 8.28 5.93
N ASN A 204 16.24 8.29 6.77
CA ASN A 204 17.63 7.95 6.45
C ASN A 204 17.90 6.51 5.90
N ARG A 205 16.88 5.76 5.50
CA ARG A 205 17.01 4.45 4.85
C ARG A 205 16.95 4.63 3.35
N ASN A 206 18.06 5.07 2.78
CA ASN A 206 18.32 5.04 1.35
C ASN A 206 18.03 3.63 0.81
N CYS A 207 17.23 3.59 -0.25
CA CYS A 207 17.14 2.72 -1.43
C CYS A 207 17.88 1.37 -1.56
N ASP A 208 18.51 0.81 -0.53
CA ASP A 208 19.13 -0.52 -0.49
C ASP A 208 18.77 -1.19 0.83
N GLY A 209 17.79 -2.08 0.80
CA GLY A 209 17.22 -2.71 1.99
C GLY A 209 17.03 -4.21 1.85
N PHE A 210 18.06 -4.94 1.42
CA PHE A 210 18.25 -6.34 1.82
C PHE A 210 18.88 -6.35 3.21
N GLY A 211 18.26 -7.04 4.18
CA GLY A 211 18.98 -7.61 5.33
C GLY A 211 19.63 -6.66 6.34
N SER A 212 19.13 -5.45 6.59
CA SER A 212 19.69 -4.63 7.67
C SER A 212 19.05 -4.98 9.03
N SER A 213 19.76 -5.83 9.77
CA SER A 213 19.66 -6.20 11.20
C SER A 213 18.79 -7.41 11.59
N GLY A 214 19.42 -8.60 11.62
CA GLY A 214 19.13 -9.62 12.63
C GLY A 214 19.27 -11.09 12.21
N ASN A 215 20.51 -11.54 11.94
CA ASN A 215 20.98 -12.89 11.59
C ASN A 215 20.51 -13.51 10.25
#